data_AF-A0A822BH18-F1
#
_entry.id   AF-A0A822BH18-F1
#
_cell.length_a   1.000
_cell.length_b   1.000
_cell.length_c   1.000
_cell.angle_alpha   90.00
_cell.angle_beta   90.00
_cell.angle_gamma   90.00
#
_symmetry.space_group_name_H-M   'P 1'
#
loop_
_entity.id
_entity.type
_entity.pdbx_description
1 polymer ?
#
loop_
_entity_poly.entity_id
_entity_poly.type
_entity_poly.pdbx_seq_one_letter_code
_entity_poly.pdbx_strand_id
1 'polypeptide(L)'
;MKHYHDNAINETNKFNLNVCVGIKIHTVDITNTDAKLLPCLIVEKIETDKKDTFKLVCHYGKLENIYSIEHLVDLKLACPDELKQIVINNLKDITFIEAYILYVRILTTGRTCD
;
A
#
# COMPACT_ATOMS: atom_id res chain seq x y z
N MET A 1 -35.69 4.96 5.26
CA MET A 1 -34.37 4.43 5.69
C MET A 1 -33.75 3.64 4.55
N LYS A 2 -33.05 4.27 3.61
CA LYS A 2 -32.33 3.57 2.51
C LYS A 2 -31.26 4.49 1.93
N HIS A 3 -30.10 4.67 2.58
CA HIS A 3 -28.95 5.37 1.96
C HIS A 3 -27.59 5.01 2.62
N TYR A 4 -27.47 3.88 3.32
CA TYR A 4 -26.19 3.47 3.92
C TYR A 4 -25.48 2.31 3.19
N HIS A 5 -26.17 1.55 2.33
CA HIS A 5 -25.55 0.46 1.58
C HIS A 5 -24.92 0.89 0.25
N ASP A 6 -25.46 1.91 -0.42
CA ASP A 6 -24.93 2.32 -1.73
C ASP A 6 -23.55 3.00 -1.67
N ASN A 7 -23.20 3.64 -0.55
CA ASN A 7 -21.88 4.27 -0.39
C ASN A 7 -20.76 3.25 -0.12
N ALA A 8 -21.04 2.15 0.60
CA ALA A 8 -20.04 1.12 0.90
C ALA A 8 -19.66 0.32 -0.35
N ILE A 9 -20.62 0.06 -1.24
CA ILE A 9 -20.39 -0.64 -2.52
C ILE A 9 -19.44 0.14 -3.43
N ASN A 10 -19.43 1.48 -3.32
CA ASN A 10 -18.57 2.33 -4.14
C ASN A 10 -17.12 2.38 -3.64
N GLU A 11 -16.88 2.22 -2.33
CA GLU A 11 -15.52 2.20 -1.80
C GLU A 11 -14.79 0.89 -2.07
N THR A 12 -15.48 -0.27 -1.99
CA THR A 12 -14.86 -1.56 -2.32
C THR A 12 -14.43 -1.64 -3.78
N ASN A 13 -15.23 -1.10 -4.71
CA ASN A 13 -14.89 -1.05 -6.14
C ASN A 13 -13.65 -0.19 -6.46
N LYS A 14 -13.19 0.63 -5.51
CA LYS A 14 -11.99 1.45 -5.64
C LYS A 14 -10.71 0.64 -5.49
N PHE A 15 -10.76 -0.46 -4.75
CA PHE A 15 -9.60 -1.28 -4.37
C PHE A 15 -9.66 -2.64 -5.06
N ASN A 16 -9.26 -2.67 -6.33
CA ASN A 16 -9.17 -3.86 -7.17
C ASN A 16 -7.71 -4.32 -7.33
N LEU A 17 -7.53 -5.51 -7.92
CA LEU A 17 -6.21 -6.00 -8.31
C LEU A 17 -5.47 -4.95 -9.16
N ASN A 18 -4.16 -4.84 -8.95
CA ASN A 18 -3.24 -3.88 -9.57
C ASN A 18 -3.55 -2.41 -9.28
N VAL A 19 -4.47 -2.10 -8.36
CA VAL A 19 -4.64 -0.74 -7.85
C VAL A 19 -3.47 -0.39 -6.93
N CYS A 20 -2.97 0.83 -7.13
CA CYS A 20 -1.89 1.40 -6.34
C CYS A 20 -2.44 2.07 -5.09
N VAL A 21 -1.91 1.66 -3.95
CA VAL A 21 -2.36 2.09 -2.63
C VAL A 21 -1.16 2.47 -1.77
N GLY A 22 -1.39 3.30 -0.76
CA GLY A 22 -0.42 3.71 0.23
C GLY A 22 -0.80 3.13 1.58
N ILE A 23 0.17 2.53 2.27
CA ILE A 23 0.01 2.16 3.68
C ILE A 23 0.65 3.26 4.51
N LYS A 24 -0.06 3.78 5.52
CA LYS A 24 0.49 4.80 6.41
C LYS A 24 1.70 4.26 7.16
N ILE A 25 2.80 4.99 7.06
CA ILE A 25 4.03 4.78 7.81
C ILE A 25 4.04 5.79 8.96
N HIS A 26 4.19 5.29 10.19
CA HIS A 26 4.39 6.15 11.35
C HIS A 26 5.82 6.69 11.39
N THR A 27 6.08 7.75 10.63
CA THR A 27 7.20 8.65 10.95
C THR A 27 6.62 10.01 11.29
N VAL A 28 6.25 10.17 12.54
CA VAL A 28 6.11 11.51 13.12
C VAL A 28 7.46 11.79 13.78
N ASP A 29 8.38 12.31 12.98
CA ASP A 29 9.50 13.04 13.57
C ASP A 29 9.05 14.50 13.66
N ILE A 30 9.54 15.24 14.66
CA ILE A 30 9.08 16.60 15.00
C ILE A 30 9.20 17.59 13.83
N THR A 31 10.01 17.25 12.82
CA THR A 31 10.28 18.02 11.60
C THR A 31 9.49 17.54 10.37
N ASN A 32 8.75 16.43 10.46
CA ASN A 32 8.07 15.80 9.34
C ASN A 32 6.56 15.68 9.65
N THR A 33 5.81 16.70 9.27
CA THR A 33 4.36 16.81 9.54
C THR A 33 3.49 16.06 8.54
N ASP A 34 4.06 15.57 7.43
CA ASP A 34 3.33 14.89 6.38
C ASP A 34 3.32 13.38 6.62
N ALA A 35 2.12 12.78 6.55
CA ALA A 35 1.97 11.33 6.66
C ALA A 35 2.73 10.65 5.50
N LYS A 36 3.81 9.93 5.81
CA LYS A 36 4.52 9.12 4.81
C LYS A 36 3.70 7.89 4.47
N LEU A 37 3.51 7.65 3.18
CA LEU A 37 2.82 6.48 2.67
C LEU A 37 3.84 5.54 2.03
N LEU A 38 3.74 4.24 2.32
CA LEU A 38 4.46 3.19 1.62
C LEU A 38 3.66 2.79 0.37
N PRO A 39 4.13 3.09 -0.84
CA PRO A 39 3.42 2.72 -2.06
C PRO A 39 3.44 1.21 -2.25
N CYS A 40 2.26 0.64 -2.49
CA CYS A 40 2.02 -0.78 -2.67
C CYS A 40 1.02 -1.03 -3.81
N LEU A 41 1.06 -2.21 -4.42
CA LEU A 41 0.04 -2.70 -5.34
C LEU A 41 -0.76 -3.81 -4.68
N ILE A 42 -2.07 -3.82 -4.93
CA ILE A 42 -2.93 -4.94 -4.57
C ILE A 42 -2.67 -6.10 -5.52
N VAL A 43 -2.20 -7.23 -4.97
CA VAL A 43 -1.90 -8.45 -5.76
C VAL A 43 -2.91 -9.56 -5.53
N GLU A 44 -3.66 -9.50 -4.44
CA GLU A 44 -4.73 -10.43 -4.14
C GLU A 44 -5.83 -9.71 -3.38
N LYS A 45 -7.09 -10.02 -3.73
CA LYS A 45 -8.27 -9.63 -2.97
C LYS A 45 -8.87 -10.90 -2.36
N ILE A 46 -8.98 -10.91 -1.04
CA ILE A 46 -9.55 -12.00 -0.26
C ILE A 46 -10.89 -11.50 0.27
N GLU A 47 -11.96 -11.93 -0.39
CA GLU A 47 -13.33 -11.61 -0.01
C GLU A 47 -13.78 -12.59 1.07
N THR A 48 -14.16 -12.09 2.24
CA THR A 48 -14.80 -12.88 3.30
C THR A 48 -16.20 -12.35 3.54
N ASP A 49 -17.11 -13.18 4.10
CA ASP A 49 -18.51 -12.82 4.39
C ASP A 49 -18.69 -11.55 5.25
N LYS A 50 -17.61 -11.06 5.88
CA LYS A 50 -17.64 -9.94 6.82
C LYS A 50 -16.81 -8.74 6.39
N LYS A 51 -15.70 -8.92 5.67
CA LYS A 51 -14.80 -7.83 5.23
C LYS A 51 -13.94 -8.22 4.02
N ASP A 52 -13.67 -7.25 3.16
CA ASP A 52 -12.62 -7.35 2.15
C ASP A 52 -11.24 -7.16 2.76
N THR A 53 -10.31 -8.03 2.36
CA THR A 53 -8.92 -7.95 2.77
C THR A 53 -7.98 -8.15 1.58
N PHE A 54 -6.75 -7.66 1.68
CA PHE A 54 -5.85 -7.49 0.54
C PHE A 54 -4.44 -7.98 0.87
N LYS A 55 -3.83 -8.72 -0.07
CA LYS A 55 -2.38 -8.92 -0.11
C LYS A 55 -1.74 -7.84 -0.97
N LEU A 56 -0.64 -7.31 -0.48
CA LEU A 56 0.03 -6.16 -1.05
C LEU A 56 1.48 -6.49 -1.39
N VAL A 57 1.98 -5.85 -2.45
CA VAL A 57 3.40 -5.86 -2.81
C VAL A 57 3.92 -4.45 -2.84
N CYS A 58 5.12 -4.22 -2.31
CA CYS A 58 5.84 -2.96 -2.47
C CYS A 58 7.12 -3.20 -3.28
N HIS A 59 7.89 -2.15 -3.55
CA HIS A 59 9.15 -2.26 -4.31
C HIS A 59 10.16 -3.24 -3.69
N TYR A 60 10.05 -3.51 -2.39
CA TYR A 60 11.01 -4.34 -1.66
C TYR A 60 10.61 -5.82 -1.55
N GLY A 61 9.33 -6.15 -1.76
CA GLY A 61 8.83 -7.50 -1.55
C GLY A 61 7.32 -7.58 -1.38
N LYS A 62 6.83 -8.80 -1.14
CA LYS A 62 5.43 -9.05 -0.77
C LYS A 62 5.28 -8.80 0.72
N LEU A 63 4.28 -8.02 1.10
CA LEU A 63 4.01 -7.83 2.53
C LEU A 63 3.38 -9.12 3.08
N GLU A 64 3.97 -9.66 4.14
CA GLU A 64 3.51 -10.91 4.76
C GLU A 64 2.07 -10.80 5.28
N ASN A 65 1.70 -9.60 5.75
CA ASN A 65 0.42 -9.31 6.36
C ASN A 65 -0.71 -9.15 5.35
N ILE A 66 -1.93 -9.32 5.85
CA ILE A 66 -3.17 -9.05 5.13
C ILE A 66 -3.74 -7.73 5.65
N TYR A 67 -4.18 -6.86 4.74
CA TYR A 67 -4.63 -5.52 5.07
C TYR A 67 -6.12 -5.37 4.77
N SER A 68 -6.88 -4.77 5.68
CA SER A 68 -8.26 -4.32 5.41
C SER A 68 -8.26 -2.95 4.73
N ILE A 69 -9.41 -2.58 4.16
CA ILE A 69 -9.62 -1.29 3.47
C ILE A 69 -9.22 -0.07 4.31
N GLU A 70 -9.41 -0.12 5.63
CA GLU A 70 -9.11 1.00 6.55
C GLU A 70 -7.60 1.31 6.65
N HIS A 71 -6.75 0.37 6.23
CA HIS A 71 -5.30 0.56 6.18
C HIS A 71 -4.82 1.16 4.85
N LEU A 72 -5.69 1.23 3.84
CA LEU A 72 -5.33 1.60 2.47
C LEU A 72 -5.69 3.05 2.16
N VAL A 73 -4.74 3.75 1.53
CA VAL A 73 -4.96 5.07 0.93
C VAL A 73 -4.84 4.94 -0.58
N ASP A 74 -5.81 5.39 -1.37
CA ASP A 74 -5.71 5.33 -2.83
C ASP A 74 -4.63 6.29 -3.36
N LEU A 75 -3.67 5.77 -4.13
CA LEU A 75 -2.57 6.52 -4.74
C LEU A 75 -2.72 6.70 -6.25
N LYS A 76 -3.94 6.61 -6.83
CA LYS A 76 -4.23 6.72 -8.27
C LYS A 76 -3.34 7.69 -9.08
N LEU A 77 -3.15 8.91 -8.60
CA LEU A 77 -2.37 9.95 -9.29
C LEU A 77 -0.90 10.03 -8.86
N ALA A 78 -0.51 9.31 -7.82
CA ALA A 78 0.81 9.36 -7.19
C ALA A 78 1.53 8.00 -7.22
N CYS A 79 1.05 7.05 -8.02
CA CYS A 79 1.62 5.72 -8.07
C CYS A 79 3.02 5.74 -8.72
N PRO A 80 4.08 5.29 -8.02
CA PRO A 80 5.41 5.22 -8.61
C PRO A 80 5.44 4.26 -9.81
N ASP A 81 6.05 4.67 -10.91
CA ASP A 81 6.13 3.84 -12.13
C ASP A 81 6.96 2.57 -11.90
N GLU A 82 7.96 2.64 -11.04
CA GLU A 82 8.78 1.50 -10.59
C GLU A 82 7.93 0.39 -9.97
N LEU A 83 6.81 0.76 -9.34
CA LEU A 83 5.89 -0.18 -8.71
C LEU A 83 5.05 -0.93 -9.77
N LYS A 84 4.64 -0.25 -10.85
CA LYS A 84 3.86 -0.84 -11.96
C LYS A 84 4.64 -1.88 -12.76
N GLN A 85 5.97 -1.89 -12.66
CA GLN A 85 6.86 -2.78 -13.41
C GLN A 85 7.29 -4.02 -12.60
N ILE A 86 6.77 -4.19 -11.38
CA ILE A 86 7.18 -5.26 -10.48
C ILE A 86 6.74 -6.64 -11.00
N VAL A 87 7.69 -7.57 -11.06
CA VAL A 87 7.45 -8.99 -11.34
C VAL A 87 7.23 -9.73 -10.02
N ILE A 88 5.97 -10.03 -9.70
CA ILE A 88 5.54 -10.54 -8.38
C ILE A 88 6.05 -11.96 -8.09
N ASN A 89 6.21 -12.81 -9.10
CA ASN A 89 6.43 -14.25 -8.94
C ASN A 89 7.68 -14.62 -8.13
N ASN A 90 8.71 -13.76 -8.11
CA ASN A 90 10.01 -14.04 -7.47
C ASN A 90 10.28 -13.18 -6.23
N LEU A 91 9.30 -12.40 -5.77
CA LEU A 91 9.49 -11.58 -4.59
C LEU A 91 9.38 -12.42 -3.33
N LYS A 92 10.31 -12.15 -2.40
CA LYS A 92 10.26 -12.69 -1.06
C LYS A 92 9.18 -11.98 -0.25
N ASP A 93 8.63 -12.71 0.71
CA ASP A 93 7.81 -12.12 1.75
C ASP A 93 8.72 -11.29 2.68
N ILE A 94 8.25 -10.12 3.05
CA ILE A 94 8.91 -9.19 3.96
C ILE A 94 7.89 -8.68 4.98
N THR A 95 8.38 -8.40 6.17
CA THR A 95 7.59 -7.76 7.21
C THR A 95 7.30 -6.30 6.85
N PHE A 96 6.23 -5.74 7.40
CA PHE A 96 5.96 -4.30 7.26
C PHE A 96 7.12 -3.44 7.81
N ILE A 97 7.75 -3.88 8.89
CA ILE A 97 8.87 -3.18 9.52
C ILE A 97 10.09 -3.15 8.61
N GLU A 98 10.41 -4.25 7.93
CA GLU A 98 11.50 -4.31 6.95
C GLU A 98 11.22 -3.40 5.76
N ALA A 99 10.02 -3.48 5.19
CA ALA A 99 9.60 -2.61 4.09
C ALA A 99 9.72 -1.12 4.47
N TYR A 100 9.30 -0.79 5.70
CA TYR A 100 9.43 0.54 6.28
C TYR A 100 10.88 1.00 6.38
N ILE A 101 11.76 0.20 6.98
CA ILE A 101 13.18 0.54 7.16
C ILE A 101 13.85 0.79 5.80
N LEU A 102 13.57 -0.05 4.80
CA LEU A 102 14.11 0.09 3.44
C LEU A 102 13.62 1.37 2.76
N TYR A 103 12.32 1.67 2.90
CA TYR A 103 11.72 2.87 2.33
C TYR A 103 12.31 4.16 2.94
N VAL A 104 12.40 4.22 4.27
CA VAL A 104 12.98 5.39 4.96
C VAL A 104 14.44 5.57 4.59
N ARG A 105 15.23 4.49 4.55
CA ARG A 105 16.65 4.57 4.15
C ARG A 105 16.81 5.28 2.82
N ILE A 106 16.04 4.89 1.80
CA ILE A 106 16.08 5.50 0.46
C ILE A 106 15.69 6.97 0.50
N LEU A 107 14.63 7.33 1.25
CA LEU A 107 14.22 8.74 1.40
C LEU A 107 15.29 9.59 2.09
N THR A 108 16.03 9.02 3.05
CA THR A 108 17.08 9.74 3.80
C THR A 108 18.42 9.79 3.08
N THR A 109 18.75 8.77 2.28
CA THR A 109 20.03 8.77 1.55
C THR A 109 19.97 9.64 0.31
N GLY A 110 18.77 9.90 -0.23
CA GLY A 110 18.60 10.58 -1.50
C GLY A 110 19.24 9.78 -2.64
N ARG A 111 18.68 9.85 -3.84
CA ARG A 111 19.53 9.66 -5.01
C ARG A 111 20.48 10.85 -5.04
N THR A 112 21.68 10.74 -4.47
CA THR A 112 22.86 11.25 -5.17
C THR A 112 23.15 10.22 -6.25
N CYS A 113 22.43 10.30 -7.37
CA CYS A 113 22.99 9.80 -8.61
C CYS A 113 24.03 10.85 -9.02
N ASP A 114 25.30 10.44 -9.02
CA ASP A 114 26.31 11.05 -9.89
C ASP A 114 25.86 10.96 -11.36
#